data_AF-A0A7G2ILI9-F1
#
_entry.id   AF-A0A7G2ILI9-F1
#
_cell.length_a   1.000
_cell.length_b   1.000
_cell.length_c   1.000
_cell.angle_alpha   90.00
_cell.angle_beta   90.00
_cell.angle_gamma   90.00
#
_symmetry.space_group_name_H-M   'P 1'
#
loop_
_entity.id
_entity.type
_entity.pdbx_description
1 polymer ?
#
loop_
_entity_poly.entity_id
_entity_poly.type
_entity_poly.pdbx_seq_one_letter_code
_entity_poly.pdbx_strand_id
1 'polypeptide(L)' 'MQSWDEPCAICGSTHSYLDEVVLDDSGKRMFVCSDTDYCRQQSEALSK' A
#
# COMPACT_ATOMS: atom_id res chain seq x y z
N MET A 1 -12.10 -6.62 -11.77
CA MET A 1 -11.82 -6.41 -10.33
C MET A 1 -10.31 -6.32 -10.22
N GLN A 2 -9.78 -5.24 -9.66
CA GLN A 2 -8.33 -5.06 -9.51
C GLN A 2 -7.92 -5.84 -8.25
N SER A 3 -7.06 -6.84 -8.39
CA SER A 3 -6.54 -7.65 -7.29
C SER A 3 -5.03 -7.51 -7.28
N TRP A 4 -4.50 -6.89 -6.23
CA TRP A 4 -3.07 -6.83 -5.97
C TRP A 4 -2.72 -7.98 -5.03
N ASP A 5 -1.71 -8.77 -5.38
CA ASP A 5 -1.21 -9.84 -4.51
C ASP A 5 -0.38 -9.29 -3.33
N GLU A 6 0.13 -8.06 -3.48
CA GLU A 6 0.99 -7.40 -2.50
C GLU A 6 0.20 -6.47 -1.58
N PRO A 7 0.47 -6.49 -0.25
CA PRO A 7 -0.10 -5.52 0.67
C PRO A 7 0.51 -4.13 0.50
N CYS A 8 -0.14 -3.12 1.07
CA CYS A 8 0.45 -1.79 1.21
C CYS A 8 1.81 -1.85 1.93
N ALA A 9 2.87 -1.32 1.32
CA ALA A 9 4.21 -1.30 1.87
C ALA A 9 4.38 -0.40 3.10
N ILE A 10 3.39 0.45 3.41
CA ILE A 10 3.40 1.36 4.57
C ILE A 10 2.62 0.75 5.74
N CYS A 11 1.37 0.35 5.52
CA CYS A 11 0.45 -0.09 6.57
C CYS A 11 0.03 -1.57 6.45
N GLY A 12 0.56 -2.33 5.49
CA GLY A 12 0.24 -3.76 5.33
C GLY A 12 -1.19 -4.09 4.89
N SER A 13 -2.05 -3.09 4.61
CA SER A 13 -3.44 -3.37 4.23
C SER A 13 -3.56 -4.00 2.83
N THR A 14 -4.42 -5.01 2.71
CA THR A 14 -4.81 -5.68 1.45
C THR A 14 -6.27 -5.40 1.06
N HIS A 15 -6.96 -4.56 1.85
CA HIS A 15 -8.40 -4.32 1.70
C HIS A 15 -8.74 -2.98 1.02
N SER A 16 -7.75 -2.11 0.86
CA SER A 16 -7.90 -0.82 0.18
C SER A 16 -7.47 -0.90 -1.28
N TYR A 17 -7.91 0.08 -2.09
CA TYR A 17 -7.27 0.34 -3.38
C TYR A 17 -5.81 0.72 -3.18
N LEU A 18 -4.92 0.09 -3.95
CA LEU A 18 -3.49 0.32 -3.91
C LEU A 18 -3.02 1.03 -5.17
N ASP A 19 -2.23 2.08 -4.99
CA ASP A 19 -1.49 2.75 -6.04
C ASP A 19 -0.11 2.11 -6.18
N GLU A 20 0.29 1.89 -7.43
CA GLU A 20 1.61 1.38 -7.79
C GLU A 20 2.60 2.54 -7.91
N VAL A 21 3.70 2.46 -7.16
CA VAL A 21 4.80 3.41 -7.22
C VAL A 21 6.01 2.70 -7.79
N VAL A 22 6.48 3.19 -8.94
CA VAL A 22 7.71 2.70 -9.58
C VAL A 22 8.91 3.26 -8.82
N LEU A 23 9.72 2.38 -8.24
CA LEU A 23 10.88 2.73 -7.43
C LEU A 23 12.14 2.89 -8.26
N ASP A 24 12.26 2.11 -9.33
CA ASP A 24 13.38 2.21 -10.27
C ASP A 24 12.97 1.78 -11.68
N ASP A 25 13.83 2.13 -12.64
CA ASP A 25 13.68 1.73 -14.05
C ASP A 25 14.03 0.25 -14.28
N SER A 26 14.53 -0.45 -13.26
CA SER A 26 14.83 -1.89 -13.31
C SER A 26 13.60 -2.76 -13.05
N GLY A 27 12.44 -2.12 -12.79
CA GLY A 27 11.16 -2.80 -12.61
C GLY A 27 10.79 -3.04 -11.15
N LYS A 28 11.50 -2.43 -10.19
CA LYS A 28 11.09 -2.45 -8.79
C LYS A 28 9.90 -1.53 -8.60
N ARG A 29 8.85 -2.06 -8.00
CA ARG A 29 7.60 -1.36 -7.75
C ARG A 29 7.15 -1.63 -6.32
N MET A 30 6.45 -0.69 -5.73
CA MET A 30 5.82 -0.84 -4.41
C MET A 30 4.36 -0.47 -4.52
N PHE A 31 3.53 -1.09 -3.68
CA PHE A 31 2.11 -0.79 -3.61
C PHE A 31 1.84 -0.02 -2.33
N VAL A 32 1.11 1.08 -2.44
CA VAL A 32 0.73 1.93 -1.29
C VAL A 32 -0.76 2.18 -1.32
N CYS A 33 -1.39 2.38 -0.17
CA CYS A 33 -2.80 2.76 -0.14
C CYS A 33 -3.01 4.05 -0.94
N SER A 34 -3.99 4.04 -1.83
CA SER A 34 -4.40 5.24 -2.57
C SER A 34 -5.00 6.29 -1.62
N ASP A 35 -5.74 5.82 -0.61
CA ASP A 35 -6.22 6.65 0.48
C ASP A 35 -5.16 6.75 1.59
N THR A 36 -4.56 7.94 1.68
CA THR A 36 -3.52 8.26 2.67
C THR A 36 -4.06 8.39 4.10
N ASP A 37 -5.33 8.81 4.28
CA ASP A 37 -5.96 8.90 5.59
C ASP A 37 -6.24 7.51 6.15
N TYR A 38 -6.77 6.61 5.32
CA TYR A 38 -6.93 5.19 5.67
C TYR A 38 -5.58 4.55 5.99
N CYS A 39 -4.56 4.82 5.17
CA CYS A 39 -3.21 4.29 5.37
C CYS A 39 -2.66 4.67 6.74
N ARG A 40 -2.81 5.95 7.12
CA ARG A 40 -2.36 6.48 8.39
C ARG A 40 -3.07 5.80 9.57
N GLN A 41 -4.40 5.67 9.52
CA GLN A 41 -5.16 5.01 10.58
C GLN A 41 -4.72 3.56 10.79
N GLN A 42 -4.49 2.82 9.70
CA GLN A 42 -4.00 1.44 9.77
C GLN A 42 -2.57 1.36 10.32
N SER A 43 -1.68 2.27 9.91
CA SER A 43 -0.29 2.33 10.40
C SER A 43 -0.24 2.64 11.90
N GLU A 44 -1.07 3.57 12.38
CA GLU A 44 -1.20 3.89 13.80
C GLU A 44 -1.78 2.69 14.59
N ALA A 45 -2.73 1.95 14.02
CA ALA A 45 -3.30 0.75 14.64
C ALA A 45 -2.30 -0.40 14.77
N LEU A 46 -1.38 -0.55 13.81
CA LEU A 46 -0.32 -1.57 13.82
C LEU A 46 0.86 -1.25 14.74
N SER A 47 1.01 0.00 15.16
CA SER A 47 2.09 0.45 16.06
C SER A 47 1.78 0.23 17.54
N LYS A 48 0.73 -0.53 17.87
CA LYS A 48 0.32 -0.93 19.22
C LYS A 48 0.49 -2.43 19.42
#